data_AF-A0A534BC56-F1
#
_entry.id   AF-A0A534BC56-F1
#
_cell.length_a   1.000
_cell.length_b   1.000
_cell.length_c   1.000
_cell.angle_alpha   90.00
_cell.angle_beta   90.00
_cell.angle_gamma   90.00
#
_symmetry.space_group_name_H-M   'P 1'
#
loop_
_entity.id
_entity.type
_entity.pdbx_description
1 polymer ?
#
loop_
_entity_poly.entity_id
_entity_poly.type
_entity_poly.pdbx_seq_one_letter_code
_entity_poly.pdbx_strand_id
1 'polypeptide(L)'
;MGWGVLIGAGIITLDWLLSKTTRSMRVPPLAVGLGIYLPTASTLMVTVGALVGWWFDRGADRTAKPEATKQLGVLLASGLIVGESVLAVIFTALVAFTNNQFPIGVVGDSFSTASEWLGGIAFVLVIYALYRWVGRMLPASSY
;
A
#
# COMPACT_ATOMS: atom_id res chain seq x y z
N MET A 1 7.39 0.41 -33.84
CA MET A 1 8.36 -0.21 -32.89
C MET A 1 9.63 0.64 -32.80
N GLY A 2 9.56 1.86 -32.26
CA GLY A 2 10.74 2.76 -32.25
C GLY A 2 10.60 4.01 -31.37
N TRP A 3 9.36 4.42 -31.08
CA TRP A 3 9.09 5.56 -30.20
C TRP A 3 9.60 5.38 -28.77
N GLY A 4 9.56 4.16 -28.22
CA GLY A 4 10.10 3.88 -26.88
C GLY A 4 11.62 4.08 -26.77
N VAL A 5 12.36 3.74 -27.84
CA VAL A 5 13.82 3.93 -27.90
C VAL A 5 14.16 5.42 -27.99
N LEU A 6 13.39 6.19 -28.76
CA LEU A 6 13.56 7.65 -28.86
C LEU A 6 13.26 8.36 -27.53
N ILE A 7 12.19 7.97 -26.85
CA ILE A 7 11.82 8.53 -25.54
C ILE A 7 12.87 8.18 -24.48
N GLY A 8 13.32 6.93 -24.44
CA GLY A 8 14.39 6.50 -23.53
C GLY A 8 15.72 7.23 -23.78
N ALA A 9 16.13 7.35 -25.04
CA ALA A 9 17.34 8.08 -25.42
C ALA A 9 17.24 9.58 -25.08
N GLY A 10 16.06 10.18 -25.27
CA GLY A 10 15.77 11.57 -24.89
C GLY A 10 15.91 11.79 -23.38
N ILE A 11 15.31 10.92 -22.55
CA ILE A 11 15.39 11.01 -21.08
C ILE A 11 16.83 10.84 -20.58
N ILE A 12 17.58 9.88 -21.14
CA ILE A 12 18.99 9.67 -20.78
C ILE A 12 19.83 10.90 -21.12
N THR A 13 19.60 11.50 -22.30
CA THR A 13 20.30 12.72 -22.72
C THR A 13 19.96 13.90 -21.81
N LEU A 14 18.69 14.01 -21.41
CA LEU A 14 18.22 15.05 -20.49
C LEU A 14 18.85 14.89 -19.09
N ASP A 15 18.84 13.68 -18.52
CA ASP A 15 19.45 13.41 -17.20
C ASP A 15 20.97 13.66 -17.24
N TRP A 16 21.64 13.30 -18.33
CA TRP A 16 23.06 13.61 -18.52
C TRP A 16 23.33 15.11 -18.60
N LEU A 17 22.46 15.87 -19.27
CA LEU A 17 22.57 17.33 -19.40
C LEU A 17 22.29 18.06 -18.07
N LEU A 18 21.26 17.64 -17.34
CA LEU A 18 20.91 18.19 -16.02
C LEU A 18 21.95 17.84 -14.95
N SER A 19 22.47 16.61 -14.95
CA SER A 19 23.56 16.16 -14.06
C SER A 19 24.85 16.97 -14.24
N LYS A 20 25.07 17.51 -15.45
CA LYS A 20 26.24 18.35 -15.79
C LYS A 20 26.05 19.82 -15.43
N THR A 21 24.81 20.31 -15.33
CA THR A 21 24.50 21.75 -15.12
C THR A 21 24.10 22.09 -13.67
N THR A 22 23.56 21.16 -12.88
CA THR A 22 23.10 21.47 -11.51
C THR A 22 23.43 20.36 -10.51
N ARG A 23 24.13 20.73 -9.44
CA ARG A 23 24.71 19.83 -8.41
C ARG A 23 23.67 19.08 -7.54
N SER A 24 22.37 19.36 -7.67
CA SER A 24 21.34 18.89 -6.73
C SER A 24 20.11 18.24 -7.37
N MET A 25 19.97 18.19 -8.70
CA MET A 25 18.75 17.68 -9.34
C MET A 25 19.12 16.65 -10.42
N ARG A 26 19.12 15.38 -10.01
CA ARG A 26 19.18 14.23 -10.92
C ARG A 26 17.77 13.68 -11.05
N VAL A 27 17.31 13.47 -12.27
CA VAL A 27 16.01 12.84 -12.53
C VAL A 27 16.34 11.48 -13.11
N PRO A 28 16.69 10.50 -12.25
CA PRO A 28 17.19 9.21 -12.72
C PRO A 28 16.20 8.62 -13.72
N PRO A 29 16.65 8.21 -14.91
CA PRO A 29 15.79 7.68 -15.96
C PRO A 29 14.90 6.51 -15.50
N LEU A 30 15.32 5.80 -14.45
CA LEU A 30 14.56 4.75 -13.77
C LEU A 30 13.25 5.25 -13.15
N ALA A 31 13.23 6.44 -12.54
CA ALA A 31 12.02 7.01 -11.93
C ALA A 31 11.01 7.42 -13.00
N VAL A 32 11.50 7.95 -14.13
CA VAL A 32 10.66 8.33 -15.27
C VAL A 32 10.11 7.09 -15.99
N GLY A 33 10.94 6.07 -16.17
CA GLY A 33 10.51 4.77 -16.72
C GLY A 33 9.42 4.10 -15.86
N LEU A 34 9.53 4.18 -14.53
CA LEU A 34 8.50 3.69 -13.62
C LEU A 34 7.19 4.48 -13.76
N GLY A 35 7.25 5.81 -13.83
CA GLY A 35 6.05 6.66 -13.99
C GLY A 35 5.34 6.50 -15.33
N ILE A 36 6.07 6.21 -16.41
CA ILE A 36 5.49 5.90 -17.73
C ILE A 36 4.89 4.48 -17.74
N TYR A 37 5.47 3.55 -16.99
CA TYR A 37 5.01 2.17 -16.92
C TYR A 37 3.78 2.00 -16.01
N LEU A 38 3.58 2.84 -15.00
CA LEU A 38 2.38 2.80 -14.17
C LEU A 38 1.22 3.56 -14.86
N PRO A 39 0.12 2.87 -15.23
CA PRO A 39 -1.12 3.53 -15.58
C PRO A 39 -1.53 4.54 -14.50
N THR A 40 -2.25 5.60 -14.86
CA THR A 40 -2.67 6.66 -13.92
C THR A 40 -3.33 6.12 -12.65
N ALA A 41 -4.12 5.03 -12.76
CA ALA A 41 -4.74 4.34 -11.64
C ALA A 41 -3.73 3.75 -10.64
N SER A 42 -2.69 3.06 -11.13
CA SER A 42 -1.66 2.46 -10.28
C SER A 42 -0.76 3.53 -9.64
N THR A 43 -0.48 4.61 -10.38
CA THR A 43 0.33 5.73 -9.88
C THR A 43 -0.34 6.42 -8.70
N LEU A 44 -1.66 6.65 -8.77
CA LEU A 44 -2.41 7.25 -7.66
C LEU A 44 -2.35 6.37 -6.41
N MET A 45 -2.54 5.06 -6.54
CA MET A 45 -2.50 4.13 -5.38
C MET A 45 -1.11 4.12 -4.72
N VAL A 46 -0.04 4.06 -5.52
CA VAL A 46 1.34 4.12 -5.00
C VAL A 46 1.62 5.47 -4.34
N THR A 47 1.14 6.57 -4.91
CA THR A 47 1.33 7.92 -4.36
C THR A 47 0.61 8.08 -3.02
N VAL A 48 -0.65 7.62 -2.93
CA VAL A 48 -1.42 7.63 -1.68
C VAL A 48 -0.74 6.75 -0.63
N GLY A 49 -0.30 5.55 -1.01
CA GLY A 49 0.45 4.66 -0.13
C GLY A 49 1.75 5.30 0.41
N ALA A 50 2.49 6.00 -0.46
CA ALA A 50 3.70 6.73 -0.07
C ALA A 50 3.41 7.89 0.89
N LEU A 51 2.31 8.64 0.67
CA LEU A 51 1.89 9.74 1.54
C LEU A 51 1.48 9.23 2.93
N VAL A 52 0.72 8.14 2.98
CA VAL A 52 0.32 7.49 4.24
C VAL A 52 1.54 6.91 4.96
N GLY A 53 2.44 6.25 4.23
CA GLY A 53 3.70 5.74 4.78
C GLY A 53 4.57 6.84 5.38
N TRP A 54 4.69 7.98 4.69
CA TRP A 54 5.40 9.15 5.21
C TRP A 54 4.77 9.70 6.49
N TRP A 55 3.44 9.75 6.57
CA TRP A 55 2.75 10.18 7.78
C TRP A 55 2.95 9.19 8.93
N PHE A 56 2.94 7.89 8.65
CA PHE A 56 3.25 6.87 9.64
C PHE A 56 4.69 6.98 10.15
N ASP A 57 5.68 7.16 9.27
CA ASP A 57 7.08 7.33 9.65
C ASP A 57 7.28 8.54 10.57
N ARG A 58 6.62 9.66 10.26
CA ARG A 58 6.61 10.88 11.08
C ARG A 58 6.05 10.63 12.49
N GLY A 59 5.06 9.74 12.60
CA GLY A 59 4.50 9.29 13.88
C GLY A 59 5.43 8.32 14.61
N ALA A 60 6.04 7.38 13.88
CA ALA A 60 6.96 6.38 14.41
C ALA A 60 8.25 7.01 14.97
N ASP A 61 8.72 8.11 14.40
CA ASP A 61 9.87 8.88 14.88
C ASP A 61 9.64 9.50 16.27
N ARG A 62 8.38 9.61 16.73
CA ARG A 62 8.03 10.12 18.06
C ARG A 62 7.92 9.02 19.12
N THR A 63 8.15 7.77 18.74
CA THR A 63 8.05 6.61 19.65
C THR A 63 9.39 6.31 20.32
N ALA A 64 9.36 5.59 21.44
CA ALA A 64 10.58 5.25 22.19
C ALA A 64 11.61 4.40 21.40
N LYS A 65 11.16 3.63 20.40
CA LYS A 65 12.01 2.81 19.51
C LYS A 65 11.57 2.99 18.04
N PRO A 66 12.06 4.02 17.34
CA PRO A 66 11.61 4.37 15.98
C PRO A 66 11.82 3.25 14.96
N GLU A 67 13.01 2.66 14.93
CA GLU A 67 13.40 1.61 13.97
C GLU A 67 12.49 0.37 14.08
N ALA A 68 12.30 -0.11 15.31
CA ALA A 68 11.46 -1.27 15.60
C ALA A 68 9.99 -1.01 15.25
N THR A 69 9.50 0.22 15.48
CA THR A 69 8.13 0.61 15.15
C THR A 69 7.89 0.60 13.63
N LYS A 70 8.87 1.07 12.84
CA LYS A 70 8.82 1.03 11.38
C LYS A 70 8.83 -0.40 10.84
N GLN A 71 9.72 -1.25 11.35
CA GLN A 71 9.79 -2.67 10.96
C GLN A 71 8.49 -3.43 11.26
N LEU A 72 7.91 -3.21 12.45
CA LEU A 72 6.62 -3.80 12.81
C LEU A 72 5.48 -3.28 11.94
N GLY A 73 5.50 -2.00 11.55
CA GLY A 73 4.56 -1.41 10.60
C GLY A 73 4.62 -2.07 9.23
N VAL A 74 5.82 -2.33 8.71
CA VAL A 74 6.02 -3.05 7.43
C VAL A 74 5.55 -4.50 7.52
N LEU A 75 5.84 -5.19 8.63
CA LEU A 75 5.36 -6.55 8.89
C LEU A 75 3.83 -6.62 8.98
N LEU A 76 3.20 -5.65 9.63
CA LEU A 76 1.74 -5.56 9.71
C LEU A 76 1.12 -5.30 8.34
N ALA A 77 1.67 -4.36 7.57
CA ALA A 77 1.17 -4.02 6.24
C ALA A 77 1.28 -5.20 5.28
N SER A 78 2.43 -5.86 5.23
CA SER A 78 2.63 -7.06 4.40
C SER A 78 1.75 -8.23 4.84
N GLY A 79 1.60 -8.45 6.15
CA GLY A 79 0.67 -9.44 6.69
C GLY A 79 -0.79 -9.17 6.32
N LEU A 80 -1.21 -7.90 6.31
CA LEU A 80 -2.56 -7.50 5.92
C LEU A 80 -2.81 -7.73 4.42
N ILE A 81 -1.84 -7.38 3.56
CA ILE A 81 -1.91 -7.60 2.11
C ILE A 81 -2.06 -9.09 1.79
N VAL A 82 -1.24 -9.93 2.43
CA VAL A 82 -1.30 -11.39 2.25
C VAL A 82 -2.60 -11.94 2.83
N GLY A 83 -3.03 -11.45 4.00
CA GLY A 83 -4.26 -11.89 4.66
C GLY A 83 -5.51 -11.64 3.83
N GLU A 84 -5.64 -10.45 3.23
CA GLU A 84 -6.73 -10.11 2.31
C GLU A 84 -6.78 -11.07 1.12
N SER A 85 -5.62 -11.35 0.52
CA SER A 85 -5.50 -12.25 -0.63
C SER A 85 -5.93 -13.68 -0.29
N VAL A 86 -5.53 -14.19 0.88
CA VAL A 86 -5.93 -15.53 1.34
C VAL A 86 -7.43 -15.61 1.56
N LEU A 87 -8.04 -14.59 2.18
CA LEU A 87 -9.50 -14.55 2.38
C LEU A 87 -10.27 -14.49 1.06
N ALA A 88 -9.80 -13.71 0.08
CA ALA A 88 -10.41 -13.62 -1.24
C ALA A 88 -10.36 -14.97 -1.98
N VAL A 89 -9.24 -15.70 -1.88
CA VAL A 89 -9.09 -17.05 -2.46
C VAL A 89 -10.04 -18.04 -1.80
N ILE A 90 -10.12 -18.06 -0.45
CA ILE A 90 -11.04 -18.94 0.29
C ILE A 90 -12.49 -18.64 -0.10
N PHE A 91 -12.87 -17.37 -0.17
CA PHE A 91 -14.22 -16.96 -0.56
C PHE A 91 -14.55 -17.38 -1.99
N THR A 92 -13.62 -17.17 -2.92
CA THR A 92 -13.76 -17.59 -4.33
C THR A 92 -13.94 -19.10 -4.45
N ALA A 93 -13.16 -19.88 -3.69
CA ALA A 93 -13.29 -21.33 -3.65
C ALA A 93 -14.67 -21.75 -3.12
N LEU A 94 -15.15 -21.12 -2.05
CA LEU A 94 -16.47 -21.41 -1.48
C LEU A 94 -17.60 -21.12 -2.48
N VAL A 95 -17.55 -19.97 -3.17
CA VAL A 95 -18.50 -19.61 -4.23
C VAL A 95 -18.50 -20.64 -5.35
N ALA A 96 -17.32 -21.12 -5.76
CA ALA A 96 -17.18 -22.14 -6.80
C ALA A 96 -17.78 -23.50 -6.39
N PHE A 97 -17.64 -23.91 -5.12
CA PHE A 97 -18.20 -25.18 -4.62
C PHE A 97 -19.70 -25.12 -4.36
N THR A 98 -20.19 -24.03 -3.77
CA THR A 98 -21.62 -23.88 -3.42
C THR A 98 -22.45 -23.45 -4.64
N ASN A 99 -21.81 -22.95 -5.70
CA ASN A 99 -22.45 -22.33 -6.87
C ASN A 99 -23.44 -21.21 -6.47
N ASN A 100 -23.19 -20.59 -5.31
CA ASN A 100 -23.95 -19.50 -4.72
C ASN A 100 -23.01 -18.32 -4.51
N GLN A 101 -23.41 -17.14 -4.99
CA GLN A 101 -22.64 -15.90 -4.89
C GLN A 101 -22.57 -15.36 -3.45
N PHE A 102 -23.49 -15.79 -2.58
CA PHE A 102 -23.56 -15.38 -1.17
C PHE A 102 -23.50 -16.60 -0.23
N PRO A 103 -22.38 -17.34 -0.20
CA PRO A 103 -22.31 -18.59 0.54
C PRO A 103 -22.34 -18.39 2.07
N ILE A 104 -21.98 -17.20 2.55
CA ILE A 104 -22.00 -16.79 3.97
C ILE A 104 -23.00 -15.65 4.23
N GLY A 105 -23.91 -15.38 3.29
CA GLY A 105 -24.90 -14.31 3.41
C GLY A 105 -25.95 -14.65 4.47
N VAL A 106 -25.88 -13.99 5.63
CA VAL A 106 -26.82 -14.18 6.75
C VAL A 106 -27.94 -13.12 6.77
N VAL A 107 -27.77 -12.05 5.99
CA VAL A 107 -28.67 -10.89 5.90
C VAL A 107 -29.18 -10.72 4.47
N GLY A 108 -30.45 -10.34 4.31
CA GLY A 108 -31.10 -10.17 3.00
C GLY A 108 -30.68 -8.91 2.24
N ASP A 109 -31.02 -8.85 0.96
CA ASP A 109 -30.58 -7.81 0.01
C ASP A 109 -30.87 -6.36 0.44
N SER A 110 -31.90 -6.15 1.28
CA SER A 110 -32.23 -4.83 1.84
C SER A 110 -31.13 -4.25 2.74
N PHE A 111 -30.18 -5.06 3.20
CA PHE A 111 -29.05 -4.64 4.03
C PHE A 111 -27.76 -4.39 3.24
N SER A 112 -27.74 -4.60 1.92
CA SER A 112 -26.54 -4.46 1.08
C SER A 112 -25.79 -3.13 1.31
N THR A 113 -26.50 -1.99 1.25
CA THR A 113 -25.90 -0.68 1.47
C THR A 113 -25.37 -0.51 2.90
N ALA A 114 -26.11 -0.97 3.90
CA ALA A 114 -25.67 -0.89 5.30
C ALA A 114 -24.43 -1.76 5.56
N SER A 115 -24.36 -2.94 4.93
CA SER A 115 -23.24 -3.86 5.02
C SER A 115 -21.96 -3.31 4.41
N GLU A 116 -22.03 -2.58 3.30
CA GLU A 116 -20.86 -1.91 2.71
C GLU A 116 -20.24 -0.89 3.67
N TRP A 117 -21.07 -0.01 4.24
CA TRP A 117 -20.60 0.99 5.21
C TRP A 117 -20.10 0.35 6.50
N LEU A 118 -20.81 -0.64 7.04
CA LEU A 118 -20.40 -1.39 8.23
C LEU A 118 -19.08 -2.13 8.01
N GLY A 119 -18.91 -2.77 6.86
CA GLY A 119 -17.67 -3.46 6.48
C GLY A 119 -16.50 -2.48 6.40
N GLY A 120 -16.69 -1.34 5.75
CA GLY A 120 -15.67 -0.28 5.68
C GLY A 120 -15.28 0.26 7.06
N ILE A 121 -16.26 0.56 7.92
CA ILE A 121 -16.01 1.04 9.29
C ILE A 121 -15.29 -0.03 10.12
N ALA A 122 -15.74 -1.27 10.06
CA ALA A 122 -15.12 -2.39 10.77
C ALA A 122 -13.66 -2.59 10.33
N PHE A 123 -13.39 -2.49 9.03
CA PHE A 123 -12.03 -2.60 8.48
C PHE A 123 -11.10 -1.51 9.03
N VAL A 124 -11.55 -0.24 9.03
CA VAL A 124 -10.78 0.87 9.59
C VAL A 124 -10.56 0.69 11.09
N LEU A 125 -11.57 0.23 11.83
CA LEU A 125 -11.46 -0.03 13.27
C LEU A 125 -10.46 -1.15 13.58
N VAL A 126 -10.47 -2.23 12.80
CA VAL A 126 -9.51 -3.34 12.95
C VAL A 126 -8.09 -2.87 12.69
N ILE A 127 -7.87 -2.10 11.62
CA ILE A 127 -6.56 -1.50 11.33
C ILE A 127 -6.10 -0.61 12.49
N TYR A 128 -6.97 0.27 12.98
CA TYR A 128 -6.66 1.15 14.11
C TYR A 128 -6.34 0.35 15.38
N ALA A 129 -7.11 -0.71 15.67
CA ALA A 129 -6.90 -1.58 16.81
C ALA A 129 -5.56 -2.32 16.71
N LEU A 130 -5.20 -2.84 15.54
CA LEU A 130 -3.93 -3.50 15.27
C LEU A 130 -2.76 -2.54 15.48
N TYR A 131 -2.83 -1.32 14.93
CA TYR A 131 -1.80 -0.30 15.15
C TYR A 131 -1.65 0.05 16.64
N ARG A 132 -2.76 0.22 17.36
CA ARG A 132 -2.75 0.50 18.80
C ARG A 132 -2.22 -0.68 19.61
N TRP A 133 -2.47 -1.90 19.18
CA TRP A 133 -1.99 -3.11 19.84
C TRP A 133 -0.48 -3.29 19.64
N VAL A 134 0.03 -3.12 18.42
CA VAL A 134 1.47 -3.12 18.12
C VAL A 134 2.19 -2.02 18.90
N GLY A 135 1.60 -0.81 18.98
CA GLY A 135 2.15 0.29 19.79
C GLY A 135 2.21 -0.02 21.29
N ARG A 136 1.34 -0.89 21.81
CA ARG A 136 1.38 -1.39 23.20
C ARG A 136 2.33 -2.55 23.40
N MET A 137 2.62 -3.31 22.35
CA MET A 137 3.52 -4.45 22.38
C MET A 137 4.99 -4.09 22.42
N LEU A 138 5.37 -2.84 22.15
CA LEU A 138 6.72 -2.33 22.38
C LEU A 138 6.93 -2.15 23.89
N PRO A 139 7.56 -3.11 24.59
CA PRO A 139 7.86 -2.94 25.98
C PRO A 139 9.03 -1.93 26.02
N ALA A 140 8.97 -1.00 26.97
CA ALA A 140 10.17 -0.35 27.47
C ALA A 140 11.03 -1.41 28.19
N SER A 141 11.57 -2.40 27.46
CA SER A 141 12.58 -3.30 28.01
C SER A 141 13.93 -2.69 27.72
N SER A 142 14.49 -2.10 28.78
CA SER A 142 15.91 -1.98 29.03
C SER A 142 16.61 -3.30 28.70
N TYR A 143 17.71 -3.24 27.97
CA TYR A 143 19.01 -3.88 28.22
C TYR A 143 19.94 -3.57 27.05
#